data_AF-A0A084B9X2-F1
#
_entry.id   AF-A0A084B9X2-F1
#
_cell.length_a   1.000
_cell.length_b   1.000
_cell.length_c   1.000
_cell.angle_alpha   90.00
_cell.angle_beta   90.00
_cell.angle_gamma   90.00
#
_symmetry.space_group_name_H-M   'P 1'
#
loop_
_entity.id
_entity.type
_entity.pdbx_description
1 polymer ?
#
loop_
_entity_poly.entity_id
_entity_poly.type
_entity_poly.pdbx_seq_one_letter_code
_entity_poly.pdbx_strand_id
1 'polypeptide(L)'
;MRAKRRRRPIYRGAAWVRSTYTSSQAAPIYSLSNAAFITQPSIIRVLDCLAGHEAPGVPKFAIDDSGSAHPPPWQQQKLIIRPSISKMDPDLNSAFWKYEPYTKTLISGLPNWMTKAGLMTQDEMRAVWRNWFEITDAKFDWGCTEDVDVDPVFGSYISRGPARMGKSFAFANETMGASYVTFLIG
;
A
#
# COMPACT_ATOMS: atom_id res chain seq x y z
N MET A 1 49.33 16.25 -68.12
CA MET A 1 47.96 16.65 -67.71
C MET A 1 47.35 15.51 -66.88
N ARG A 2 47.03 15.75 -65.60
CA ARG A 2 46.74 14.71 -64.59
C ARG A 2 45.22 14.60 -64.36
N ALA A 3 44.63 13.47 -64.74
CA ALA A 3 43.18 13.24 -64.67
C ALA A 3 42.70 13.05 -63.21
N LYS A 4 41.75 13.88 -62.79
CA LYS A 4 41.16 13.94 -61.44
C LYS A 4 40.09 12.83 -61.29
N ARG A 5 40.46 11.69 -60.72
CA ARG A 5 39.52 10.60 -60.38
C ARG A 5 38.59 11.05 -59.24
N ARG A 6 37.31 11.27 -59.56
CA ARG A 6 36.23 11.48 -58.58
C ARG A 6 35.88 10.13 -57.95
N ARG A 7 36.11 9.98 -56.63
CA ARG A 7 35.60 8.86 -55.84
C ARG A 7 34.09 9.05 -55.64
N ARG A 8 33.29 8.03 -55.97
CA ARG A 8 31.85 7.99 -55.63
C ARG A 8 31.69 7.56 -54.15
N PRO A 9 30.69 8.08 -53.43
CA PRO A 9 30.40 7.63 -52.08
C PRO A 9 29.81 6.21 -52.11
N ILE A 10 30.33 5.37 -51.21
CA ILE A 10 29.82 4.03 -50.92
C ILE A 10 28.60 4.22 -50.03
N TYR A 11 27.40 3.95 -50.56
CA TYR A 11 26.20 3.80 -49.75
C TYR A 11 26.29 2.47 -49.01
N ARG A 12 26.60 2.50 -47.71
CA ARG A 12 26.37 1.36 -46.81
C ARG A 12 24.86 1.22 -46.65
N GLY A 13 24.31 0.10 -47.13
CA GLY A 13 22.93 -0.26 -46.90
C GLY A 13 22.64 -0.36 -45.41
N ALA A 14 21.69 0.45 -44.94
CA ALA A 14 21.06 0.24 -43.65
C ALA A 14 20.24 -1.05 -43.74
N ALA A 15 20.76 -2.13 -43.16
CA ALA A 15 19.99 -3.33 -42.92
C ALA A 15 18.87 -2.97 -41.94
N TRP A 16 17.63 -2.98 -42.43
CA TRP A 16 16.45 -2.98 -41.59
C TRP A 16 16.39 -4.31 -40.83
N VAL A 17 16.95 -4.33 -39.62
CA VAL A 17 16.62 -5.35 -38.64
C VAL A 17 15.17 -5.09 -38.24
N ARG A 18 14.24 -5.86 -38.79
CA ARG A 18 12.90 -6.00 -38.22
C ARG A 18 13.09 -6.61 -36.83
N SER A 19 13.15 -5.75 -35.82
CA SER A 19 12.92 -6.13 -34.44
C SER A 19 11.45 -6.55 -34.35
N THR A 20 11.20 -7.84 -34.51
CA THR A 20 9.96 -8.45 -34.05
C THR A 20 9.94 -8.25 -32.54
N TYR A 21 9.16 -7.27 -32.07
CA TYR A 21 8.71 -7.20 -30.69
C TYR A 21 7.92 -8.49 -30.45
N THR A 22 8.61 -9.53 -29.99
CA THR A 22 7.96 -10.55 -29.17
C THR A 22 7.46 -9.83 -27.94
N SER A 23 6.17 -9.54 -27.92
CA SER A 23 5.46 -9.18 -26.70
C SER A 23 5.59 -10.36 -25.75
N SER A 24 6.66 -10.32 -24.96
CA SER A 24 6.73 -11.07 -23.72
C SER A 24 5.54 -10.59 -22.91
N GLN A 25 4.52 -11.44 -22.82
CA GLN A 25 3.40 -11.29 -21.91
C GLN A 25 3.95 -11.28 -20.49
N ALA A 26 4.43 -10.12 -20.04
CA ALA A 26 4.44 -9.82 -18.62
C ALA A 26 2.97 -9.67 -18.24
N ALA A 27 2.37 -10.76 -17.79
CA ALA A 27 1.08 -10.71 -17.12
C ALA A 27 1.17 -9.65 -16.01
N PRO A 28 0.15 -8.79 -15.82
CA PRO A 28 0.19 -7.76 -14.80
C PRO A 28 0.13 -8.45 -13.43
N ILE A 29 1.29 -8.53 -12.76
CA ILE A 29 1.43 -9.02 -11.38
C ILE A 29 0.48 -8.29 -10.41
N TYR A 30 -0.01 -7.12 -10.80
CA TYR A 30 -0.91 -6.27 -10.02
C TYR A 30 -2.36 -6.79 -9.87
N SER A 31 -2.90 -7.60 -10.80
CA SER A 31 -4.25 -8.17 -10.60
C SER A 31 -4.23 -9.41 -9.70
N LEU A 32 -3.10 -10.14 -9.70
CA LEU A 32 -2.87 -11.24 -8.77
C LEU A 32 -2.53 -10.73 -7.37
N SER A 33 -1.91 -9.57 -7.20
CA SER A 33 -1.52 -9.09 -5.88
C SER A 33 -2.72 -8.79 -4.98
N ASN A 34 -3.81 -8.17 -5.44
CA ASN A 34 -4.97 -7.93 -4.56
C ASN A 34 -5.70 -9.22 -4.16
N ALA A 35 -5.86 -10.17 -5.09
CA ALA A 35 -6.50 -11.46 -4.80
C ALA A 35 -5.59 -12.40 -3.99
N ALA A 36 -4.28 -12.39 -4.25
CA ALA A 36 -3.29 -13.19 -3.53
C ALA A 36 -3.00 -12.66 -2.13
N PHE A 37 -3.09 -11.35 -1.88
CA PHE A 37 -2.90 -10.78 -0.53
C PHE A 37 -4.02 -11.23 0.41
N ILE A 38 -5.29 -11.13 -0.01
CA ILE A 38 -6.44 -11.48 0.86
C ILE A 38 -6.55 -13.01 1.05
N THR A 39 -6.04 -13.80 0.10
CA THR A 39 -6.05 -15.28 0.19
C THR A 39 -4.79 -15.88 0.81
N GLN A 40 -3.78 -15.08 1.16
CA GLN A 40 -2.62 -15.58 1.89
C GLN A 40 -3.06 -16.04 3.29
N PRO A 41 -2.84 -17.32 3.66
CA PRO A 41 -3.28 -17.84 4.95
C PRO A 41 -2.72 -17.07 6.15
N SER A 42 -1.56 -16.43 5.99
CA SER A 42 -0.97 -15.55 7.00
C SER A 42 -1.83 -14.31 7.26
N ILE A 43 -2.41 -13.71 6.21
CA ILE A 43 -3.25 -12.50 6.27
C ILE A 43 -4.62 -12.81 6.87
N ILE A 44 -5.22 -13.95 6.51
CA ILE A 44 -6.47 -14.43 7.13
C ILE A 44 -6.26 -14.68 8.63
N ARG A 45 -5.14 -15.31 9.02
CA ARG A 45 -4.77 -15.48 10.43
C ARG A 45 -4.60 -14.15 11.17
N VAL A 46 -4.25 -13.06 10.49
CA VAL A 46 -4.19 -11.71 11.11
C VAL A 46 -5.58 -11.21 11.40
N LEU A 47 -6.49 -11.32 10.44
CA LEU A 47 -7.88 -10.92 10.64
C LEU A 47 -8.51 -11.76 11.75
N ASP A 48 -8.22 -13.07 11.80
CA ASP A 48 -8.67 -13.96 12.88
C ASP A 48 -7.99 -13.65 14.24
N CYS A 49 -6.69 -13.33 14.27
CA CYS A 49 -6.00 -12.92 15.49
C CYS A 49 -6.46 -11.55 15.99
N LEU A 50 -6.70 -10.59 15.10
CA LEU A 50 -7.25 -9.27 15.44
C LEU A 50 -8.72 -9.38 15.88
N ALA A 51 -9.49 -10.29 15.30
CA ALA A 51 -10.86 -10.58 15.72
C ALA A 51 -10.93 -11.41 17.02
N GLY A 52 -9.92 -12.24 17.30
CA GLY A 52 -9.85 -13.10 18.48
C GLY A 52 -9.19 -12.47 19.70
N HIS A 53 -8.42 -11.39 19.54
CA HIS A 53 -7.87 -10.62 20.65
C HIS A 53 -8.91 -9.59 21.11
N GLU A 54 -9.95 -10.05 21.81
CA GLU A 54 -10.77 -9.18 22.64
C GLU A 54 -9.86 -8.63 23.75
N ALA A 55 -9.28 -7.46 23.54
CA ALA A 55 -8.59 -6.74 24.59
C ALA A 55 -9.62 -6.38 25.68
N PRO A 56 -9.44 -6.81 26.94
CA PRO A 56 -10.35 -6.47 28.03
C PRO A 56 -10.25 -4.97 28.30
N GLY A 57 -11.12 -4.18 27.66
CA GLY A 57 -11.15 -2.73 27.80
C GLY A 57 -11.24 -1.93 26.49
N VAL A 58 -11.12 -2.56 25.32
CA VAL A 58 -11.47 -1.89 24.06
C VAL A 58 -13.00 -1.85 23.96
N PRO A 59 -13.64 -0.67 23.84
CA PRO A 59 -15.07 -0.61 23.69
C PRO A 59 -15.47 -1.43 22.48
N LYS A 60 -16.31 -2.45 22.72
CA LYS A 60 -16.98 -3.18 21.65
C LYS A 60 -17.65 -2.13 20.79
N PHE A 61 -17.25 -1.99 19.53
CA PHE A 61 -18.07 -1.34 18.50
C PHE A 61 -19.25 -2.27 18.21
N ALA A 62 -20.03 -2.59 19.25
CA ALA A 62 -21.36 -3.08 19.07
C ALA A 62 -22.08 -1.95 18.33
N ILE A 63 -22.68 -2.31 17.19
CA ILE A 63 -23.75 -1.52 16.60
C ILE A 63 -24.82 -1.49 17.69
N ASP A 64 -24.80 -0.46 18.52
CA ASP A 64 -25.88 -0.22 19.45
C ASP A 64 -27.01 0.36 18.62
N ASP A 65 -28.14 -0.34 18.55
CA ASP A 65 -29.39 0.21 17.99
C ASP A 65 -29.95 1.38 18.83
N SER A 66 -29.14 1.90 19.76
CA SER A 66 -29.41 3.16 20.43
C SER A 66 -29.20 4.26 19.38
N GLY A 67 -30.18 5.14 19.17
CA GLY A 67 -30.10 6.24 18.19
C GLY A 67 -29.02 7.31 18.49
N SER A 68 -27.90 6.91 19.10
CA SER A 68 -26.66 7.65 19.26
C SER A 68 -26.14 8.10 17.91
N ALA A 69 -25.90 9.41 17.79
CA ALA A 69 -25.38 10.01 16.58
C ALA A 69 -24.03 9.38 16.23
N HIS A 70 -24.03 8.53 15.20
CA HIS A 70 -22.83 7.88 14.70
C HIS A 70 -21.78 8.96 14.41
N PRO A 71 -20.59 8.91 15.05
CA PRO A 71 -19.57 9.91 14.81
C PRO A 71 -19.19 9.86 13.31
N PRO A 72 -19.00 11.02 12.67
CA PRO A 72 -18.70 11.05 11.25
C PRO A 72 -17.40 10.26 10.97
N PRO A 73 -17.25 9.61 9.80
CA PRO A 73 -16.18 8.64 9.54
C PRO A 73 -14.75 9.11 9.88
N TRP A 74 -14.48 10.41 9.75
CA TRP A 74 -13.19 11.02 10.12
C TRP A 74 -12.88 11.00 11.62
N GLN A 75 -13.88 10.89 12.51
CA GLN A 75 -13.67 10.69 13.95
C GLN A 75 -13.30 9.25 14.29
N GLN A 76 -13.83 8.26 13.57
CA GLN A 76 -13.47 6.86 13.77
C GLN A 76 -12.02 6.59 13.35
N GLN A 77 -11.54 7.26 12.30
CA GLN A 77 -10.12 7.21 11.93
C GLN A 77 -9.19 7.66 13.06
N LYS A 78 -9.58 8.63 13.90
CA LYS A 78 -8.74 9.08 15.03
C LYS A 78 -8.51 8.01 16.10
N LEU A 79 -9.39 7.01 16.19
CA LEU A 79 -9.27 5.91 17.16
C LEU A 79 -8.26 4.85 16.69
N ILE A 80 -8.23 4.55 15.39
CA ILE A 80 -7.29 3.57 14.80
C ILE A 80 -5.93 4.23 14.52
N ILE A 81 -5.99 5.46 13.99
CA ILE A 81 -4.89 6.29 13.57
C ILE A 81 -4.75 7.41 14.60
N ARG A 82 -3.97 7.18 15.65
CA ARG A 82 -3.73 8.19 16.68
C ARG A 82 -3.14 9.49 16.09
N PRO A 83 -3.19 10.62 16.82
CA PRO A 83 -2.67 11.92 16.38
C PRO A 83 -1.19 11.95 15.97
N SER A 84 -0.41 10.91 16.28
CA SER A 84 1.00 10.81 15.88
C SER A 84 1.15 10.65 14.38
N ILE A 85 0.29 9.86 13.73
CA ILE A 85 0.36 9.64 12.28
C ILE A 85 0.11 10.94 11.51
N SER A 86 -0.95 11.68 11.86
CA SER A 86 -1.32 12.91 11.16
C SER A 86 -0.32 14.05 11.38
N LYS A 87 0.53 13.95 12.40
CA LYS A 87 1.67 14.86 12.62
C LYS A 87 2.91 14.45 11.84
N MET A 88 3.07 13.16 11.54
CA MET A 88 4.25 12.65 10.84
C MET A 88 4.18 12.91 9.34
N ASP A 89 3.00 12.77 8.75
CA ASP A 89 2.79 13.02 7.33
C ASP A 89 1.55 13.91 7.11
N PRO A 90 1.73 15.20 6.82
CA PRO A 90 0.60 16.10 6.56
C PRO A 90 -0.19 15.73 5.31
N ASP A 91 0.42 14.97 4.39
CA ASP A 91 -0.18 14.59 3.12
C ASP A 91 -1.11 13.38 3.26
N LEU A 92 -1.06 12.64 4.37
CA LEU A 92 -1.88 11.44 4.58
C LEU A 92 -3.37 11.71 4.39
N ASN A 93 -3.89 12.78 4.99
CA ASN A 93 -5.32 13.09 4.89
C ASN A 93 -5.67 13.44 3.43
N SER A 94 -4.82 14.18 2.73
CA SER A 94 -5.02 14.52 1.32
C SER A 94 -4.99 13.27 0.43
N ALA A 95 -3.99 12.40 0.60
CA ALA A 95 -3.85 11.15 -0.13
C ALA A 95 -5.05 10.23 0.11
N PHE A 96 -5.52 10.10 1.36
CA PHE A 96 -6.69 9.31 1.70
C PHE A 96 -7.94 9.79 0.94
N TRP A 97 -8.25 11.09 1.00
CA TRP A 97 -9.45 11.63 0.35
C TRP A 97 -9.36 11.62 -1.18
N LYS A 98 -8.16 11.67 -1.76
CA LYS A 98 -7.96 11.43 -3.20
C LYS A 98 -8.20 9.97 -3.58
N TYR A 99 -7.86 9.05 -2.70
CA TYR A 99 -7.93 7.61 -2.94
C TYR A 99 -9.34 7.03 -2.69
N GLU A 100 -10.06 7.52 -1.68
CA GLU A 100 -11.36 6.99 -1.23
C GLU A 100 -12.38 6.77 -2.36
N PRO A 101 -12.58 7.69 -3.32
CA PRO A 101 -13.58 7.52 -4.38
C PRO A 101 -13.30 6.34 -5.31
N TYR A 102 -12.05 5.87 -5.37
CA TYR A 102 -11.61 4.81 -6.26
C TYR A 102 -11.61 3.42 -5.61
N THR A 103 -11.77 3.34 -4.28
CA THR A 103 -11.70 2.08 -3.52
C THR A 103 -12.63 0.99 -4.08
N LYS A 104 -13.91 1.32 -4.29
CA LYS A 104 -14.90 0.39 -4.86
C LYS A 104 -14.53 -0.09 -6.26
N THR A 105 -13.99 0.80 -7.09
CA THR A 105 -13.57 0.49 -8.46
C THR A 105 -12.31 -0.37 -8.50
N LEU A 106 -11.41 -0.20 -7.53
CA LEU A 106 -10.21 -1.03 -7.40
C LEU A 106 -10.53 -2.43 -6.85
N ILE A 107 -11.48 -2.52 -5.91
CA ILE A 107 -11.94 -3.80 -5.34
C ILE A 107 -12.66 -4.65 -6.40
N SER A 108 -13.40 -4.03 -7.33
CA SER A 108 -14.09 -4.76 -8.40
C SER A 108 -13.16 -5.39 -9.44
N GLY A 109 -11.83 -5.18 -9.33
CA GLY A 109 -10.84 -5.83 -10.19
C GLY A 109 -10.91 -5.41 -11.65
N LEU A 110 -11.43 -4.20 -11.92
CA LEU A 110 -11.53 -3.69 -13.28
C LEU A 110 -10.12 -3.55 -13.92
N PRO A 111 -10.01 -3.77 -15.24
CA PRO A 111 -8.74 -3.66 -15.94
C PRO A 111 -8.04 -2.31 -15.72
N ASN A 112 -6.71 -2.31 -15.64
CA ASN A 112 -5.89 -1.12 -15.34
C ASN A 112 -6.17 0.09 -16.23
N TRP A 113 -6.57 -0.12 -17.49
CA TRP A 113 -6.88 0.98 -18.40
C TRP A 113 -8.17 1.72 -18.03
N MET A 114 -9.10 1.08 -17.32
CA MET A 114 -10.32 1.69 -16.78
C MET A 114 -10.10 2.35 -15.42
N THR A 115 -9.06 1.94 -14.69
CA THR A 115 -8.81 2.32 -13.30
C THR A 115 -7.51 3.08 -13.09
N LYS A 116 -6.92 3.62 -14.17
CA LYS A 116 -5.61 4.29 -14.14
C LYS A 116 -5.50 5.37 -13.06
N ALA A 117 -6.54 6.21 -12.93
CA ALA A 117 -6.57 7.25 -11.90
C ALA A 117 -6.58 6.66 -10.47
N GLY A 118 -7.36 5.60 -10.25
CA GLY A 118 -7.40 4.89 -8.97
C GLY A 118 -6.08 4.20 -8.63
N LEU A 119 -5.39 3.64 -9.61
CA LEU A 119 -4.06 3.04 -9.40
C LEU A 119 -3.02 4.11 -9.02
N MET A 120 -3.06 5.29 -9.66
CA MET A 120 -2.16 6.39 -9.29
C MET A 120 -2.41 6.87 -7.86
N THR A 121 -3.67 7.07 -7.45
CA THR A 121 -3.98 7.47 -6.08
C THR A 121 -3.69 6.36 -5.06
N GLN A 122 -3.80 5.09 -5.45
CA GLN A 122 -3.37 3.96 -4.64
C GLN A 122 -1.85 4.01 -4.38
N ASP A 123 -1.06 4.27 -5.42
CA ASP A 123 0.40 4.34 -5.31
C ASP A 123 0.84 5.57 -4.50
N GLU A 124 0.17 6.70 -4.63
CA GLU A 124 0.35 7.87 -3.75
C GLU A 124 0.09 7.50 -2.27
N MET A 125 -1.03 6.82 -2.01
CA MET A 125 -1.37 6.38 -0.65
C MET A 125 -0.34 5.39 -0.10
N ARG A 126 0.11 4.42 -0.92
CA ARG A 126 1.16 3.46 -0.55
C ARG A 126 2.47 4.16 -0.20
N ALA A 127 2.85 5.19 -0.94
CA ALA A 127 4.06 5.95 -0.66
C ALA A 127 4.00 6.63 0.71
N VAL A 128 2.86 7.23 1.08
CA VAL A 128 2.65 7.81 2.41
C VAL A 128 2.78 6.75 3.51
N TRP A 129 2.10 5.60 3.37
CA TRP A 129 2.19 4.55 4.39
C TRP A 129 3.57 3.92 4.51
N ARG A 130 4.27 3.76 3.39
CA ARG A 130 5.67 3.32 3.39
C ARG A 130 6.54 4.30 4.16
N ASN A 131 6.44 5.59 3.86
CA ASN A 131 7.22 6.64 4.55
C ASN A 131 6.92 6.63 6.05
N TRP A 132 5.64 6.58 6.44
CA TRP A 132 5.25 6.45 7.83
C TRP A 132 5.85 5.20 8.49
N PHE A 133 5.78 4.04 7.82
CA PHE A 133 6.33 2.79 8.34
C PHE A 133 7.84 2.87 8.52
N GLU A 134 8.57 3.42 7.56
CA GLU A 134 10.03 3.63 7.65
C GLU A 134 10.41 4.52 8.84
N ILE A 135 9.67 5.61 9.05
CA ILE A 135 9.89 6.52 10.20
C ILE A 135 9.59 5.84 11.53
N THR A 136 8.51 5.04 11.60
CA THR A 136 8.12 4.34 12.82
C THR A 136 9.06 3.17 13.12
N ASP A 137 9.42 2.36 12.12
CA ASP A 137 10.38 1.26 12.24
C ASP A 137 11.74 1.75 12.75
N ALA A 138 12.21 2.91 12.27
CA ALA A 138 13.49 3.49 12.70
C ALA A 138 13.47 4.00 14.16
N LYS A 139 12.29 4.36 14.68
CA LYS A 139 12.12 4.87 16.06
C LYS A 139 11.75 3.78 17.06
N PHE A 140 11.21 2.67 16.57
CA PHE A 140 10.65 1.64 17.41
C PHE A 140 11.73 0.67 17.92
N ASP A 141 11.77 0.47 19.22
CA ASP A 141 12.64 -0.55 19.82
C ASP A 141 11.97 -1.93 19.75
N TRP A 142 12.34 -2.70 18.73
CA TRP A 142 11.87 -4.07 18.53
C TRP A 142 12.32 -5.05 19.62
N GLY A 143 13.33 -4.70 20.43
CA GLY A 143 13.79 -5.51 21.56
C GLY A 143 12.92 -5.36 22.80
N CYS A 144 12.08 -4.32 22.87
CA CYS A 144 11.23 -4.06 24.03
C CYS A 144 10.02 -5.02 24.02
N THR A 145 10.00 -5.95 24.97
CA THR A 145 8.93 -6.95 25.14
C THR A 145 7.73 -6.43 25.95
N GLU A 146 7.77 -5.20 26.43
CA GLU A 146 6.65 -4.64 27.17
C GLU A 146 5.46 -4.42 26.22
N ASP A 147 4.36 -5.12 26.51
CA ASP A 147 3.05 -4.82 25.96
C ASP A 147 2.48 -3.63 26.74
N VAL A 148 2.93 -2.45 26.34
CA VAL A 148 2.31 -1.21 26.78
C VAL A 148 1.01 -1.07 26.00
N ASP A 149 -0.12 -0.87 26.69
CA ASP A 149 -1.47 -0.69 26.10
C ASP A 149 -1.49 0.35 24.97
N VAL A 150 -0.54 1.28 25.00
CA VAL A 150 -0.42 2.37 24.06
C VAL A 150 1.04 2.51 23.63
N ASP A 151 1.31 2.12 22.39
CA ASP A 151 2.60 2.35 21.75
C ASP A 151 2.75 3.83 21.36
N PRO A 152 3.77 4.56 21.84
CA PRO A 152 3.96 5.97 21.51
C PRO A 152 4.32 6.20 20.03
N VAL A 153 4.88 5.19 19.36
CA VAL A 153 5.33 5.24 17.97
C VAL A 153 4.21 4.82 17.03
N PHE A 154 3.66 3.62 17.22
CA PHE A 154 2.60 3.06 16.37
C PHE A 154 1.20 3.61 16.69
N GLY A 155 1.00 4.14 17.89
CA GLY A 155 -0.24 4.77 18.32
C GLY A 155 -1.35 3.80 18.76
N SER A 156 -1.35 2.56 18.28
CA SER A 156 -2.29 1.51 18.69
C SER A 156 -1.69 0.10 18.57
N TYR A 157 -2.25 -0.87 19.30
CA TYR A 157 -1.87 -2.28 19.15
C TYR A 157 -2.22 -2.83 17.76
N ILE A 158 -3.32 -2.32 17.17
CA ILE A 158 -3.81 -2.74 15.85
C ILE A 158 -2.80 -2.39 14.77
N SER A 159 -2.14 -1.22 14.85
CA SER A 159 -1.10 -0.86 13.89
C SER A 159 0.24 -1.55 14.17
N ARG A 160 0.59 -1.82 15.45
CA ARG A 160 1.81 -2.55 15.85
C ARG A 160 1.78 -4.02 15.41
N GLY A 161 0.62 -4.68 15.44
CA GLY A 161 0.48 -6.10 15.09
C GLY A 161 0.98 -6.43 13.67
N PRO A 162 0.44 -5.78 12.62
CA PRO A 162 0.93 -5.91 11.24
C PRO A 162 2.41 -5.57 11.12
N ALA A 163 2.89 -4.51 11.79
CA ALA A 163 4.30 -4.13 11.79
C ALA A 163 5.22 -5.27 12.26
N ARG A 164 4.93 -5.80 13.45
CA ARG A 164 5.67 -6.91 14.07
C ARG A 164 5.67 -8.15 13.18
N MET A 165 4.54 -8.43 12.57
CA MET A 165 4.39 -9.56 11.66
C MET A 165 5.21 -9.39 10.40
N GLY A 166 5.15 -8.21 9.78
CA GLY A 166 5.99 -7.84 8.65
C GLY A 166 7.47 -8.09 8.94
N LYS A 167 7.94 -7.68 10.12
CA LYS A 167 9.32 -7.93 10.56
C LYS A 167 9.61 -9.42 10.73
N SER A 168 8.68 -10.20 11.32
CA SER A 168 8.88 -11.64 11.51
C SER A 168 8.98 -12.44 10.19
N PHE A 169 8.34 -11.96 9.13
CA PHE A 169 8.41 -12.57 7.80
C PHE A 169 9.43 -11.88 6.88
N ALA A 170 10.19 -10.90 7.39
CA ALA A 170 11.12 -10.09 6.61
C ALA A 170 10.46 -9.45 5.37
N PHE A 171 9.24 -8.95 5.52
CA PHE A 171 8.57 -8.20 4.45
C PHE A 171 9.33 -6.92 4.13
N ALA A 172 9.40 -6.60 2.84
CA ALA A 172 9.92 -5.32 2.38
C ALA A 172 9.03 -4.17 2.86
N ASN A 173 9.61 -2.98 3.06
CA ASN A 173 8.87 -1.79 3.48
C ASN A 173 7.79 -1.40 2.47
N GLU A 174 8.00 -1.64 1.17
CA GLU A 174 6.96 -1.48 0.15
C GLU A 174 5.73 -2.35 0.43
N THR A 175 5.94 -3.61 0.80
CA THR A 175 4.86 -4.56 1.13
C THR A 175 4.12 -4.11 2.39
N MET A 176 4.84 -3.55 3.35
CA MET A 176 4.24 -2.99 4.56
C MET A 176 3.37 -1.77 4.27
N GLY A 177 3.86 -0.82 3.46
CA GLY A 177 3.05 0.32 3.03
C GLY A 177 1.75 -0.13 2.32
N ALA A 178 1.83 -1.14 1.47
CA ALA A 178 0.67 -1.71 0.80
C ALA A 178 -0.33 -2.39 1.74
N SER A 179 0.13 -3.13 2.74
CA SER A 179 -0.76 -3.82 3.69
C SER A 179 -1.57 -2.83 4.54
N TYR A 180 -0.95 -1.73 4.99
CA TYR A 180 -1.67 -0.68 5.72
C TYR A 180 -2.75 -0.01 4.88
N VAL A 181 -2.51 0.22 3.58
CA VAL A 181 -3.54 0.72 2.67
C VAL A 181 -4.74 -0.24 2.63
N THR A 182 -4.49 -1.55 2.52
CA THR A 182 -5.56 -2.56 2.52
C THR A 182 -6.35 -2.55 3.84
N PHE A 183 -5.67 -2.49 4.99
CA PHE A 183 -6.33 -2.48 6.31
C PHE A 183 -7.28 -1.28 6.52
N LEU A 184 -7.03 -0.14 5.90
CA LEU A 184 -7.93 1.03 6.03
C LEU A 184 -9.24 0.90 5.27
N ILE A 185 -9.25 0.08 4.21
CA ILE A 185 -10.38 -0.01 3.29
C ILE A 185 -11.31 -1.17 3.70
N GLY A 186 -10.75 -2.21 4.34
CA GLY A 186 -11.46 -3.45 4.67
C GLY A 186 -11.31 -4.48 3.57
#